data_AF-F2BEL4-F1
#
_entry.id   AF-F2BEL4-F1
#
_cell.length_a   1.000
_cell.length_b   1.000
_cell.length_c   1.000
_cell.angle_alpha   90.00
_cell.angle_beta   90.00
_cell.angle_gamma   90.00
#
_symmetry.space_group_name_H-M   'P 1'
#
loop_
_entity.id
_entity.type
_entity.pdbx_description
1 polymer ?
#
loop_
_entity_poly.entity_id
_entity_poly.type
_entity_poly.pdbx_seq_one_letter_code
_entity_poly.pdbx_strand_id
1 'polypeptide(L)'
;MQPETRAKGTPMTTPDPENDADLEISEKIEESRCIEQLGYENFIRLCIQFTREAMLHHNTQTPATADLQHALDFLDDKTTAALETRLDTAWQDYRKCLRQSDPAADIRRLTLIFLSPNLLHNIEEDDQPDSYDFLFLNLLWDINPSLCHQFWNYLTAHIEAA
;
A
#
# COMPACT_ATOMS: atom_id res chain seq x y z
N MET A 1 -48.71 32.86 -2.80
CA MET A 1 -47.35 33.25 -3.21
C MET A 1 -46.47 33.35 -1.98
N GLN A 2 -45.65 32.33 -1.74
CA GLN A 2 -44.32 32.39 -1.12
C GLN A 2 -43.52 31.23 -1.74
N PRO A 3 -42.26 31.42 -2.17
CA PRO A 3 -41.52 30.39 -2.87
C PRO A 3 -40.79 29.47 -1.88
N GLU A 4 -41.01 28.16 -1.98
CA GLU A 4 -40.20 27.17 -1.28
C GLU A 4 -38.81 27.11 -1.92
N THR A 5 -37.81 27.57 -1.18
CA THR A 5 -36.40 27.45 -1.50
C THR A 5 -35.99 25.97 -1.47
N ARG A 6 -35.82 25.40 -2.66
CA ARG A 6 -35.18 24.09 -2.88
C ARG A 6 -33.73 24.17 -2.41
N ALA A 7 -33.42 23.56 -1.27
CA ALA A 7 -32.04 23.31 -0.87
C ALA A 7 -31.38 22.47 -1.98
N LYS A 8 -30.38 23.04 -2.65
CA LYS A 8 -29.45 22.29 -3.50
C LYS A 8 -28.69 21.35 -2.57
N GLY A 9 -29.12 20.10 -2.50
CA GLY A 9 -28.27 19.03 -2.01
C GLY A 9 -27.00 19.04 -2.85
N THR A 10 -25.87 19.28 -2.18
CA THR A 10 -24.54 18.99 -2.70
C THR A 10 -24.57 17.57 -3.28
N PRO A 11 -24.03 17.31 -4.49
CA PRO A 11 -23.94 15.94 -4.97
C PRO A 11 -23.09 15.19 -3.95
N MET A 12 -23.70 14.23 -3.28
CA MET A 12 -22.98 13.20 -2.56
C MET A 12 -22.29 12.41 -3.67
N THR A 13 -21.00 12.67 -3.88
CA THR A 13 -20.19 11.93 -4.85
C THR A 13 -20.14 10.49 -4.35
N THR A 14 -21.06 9.67 -4.84
CA THR A 14 -20.95 8.22 -4.75
C THR A 14 -19.66 7.86 -5.49
N PRO A 15 -18.72 7.11 -4.85
CA PRO A 15 -17.58 6.55 -5.56
C PRO A 15 -18.11 5.80 -6.78
N ASP A 16 -17.58 6.12 -7.95
CA ASP A 16 -17.95 5.44 -9.19
C ASP A 16 -17.38 4.01 -9.12
N PRO A 17 -18.22 2.96 -9.11
CA PRO A 17 -17.76 1.57 -8.99
C PRO A 17 -17.00 1.07 -10.22
N GLU A 18 -16.81 1.92 -11.25
CA GLU A 18 -16.06 1.62 -12.48
C GLU A 18 -14.63 2.22 -12.49
N ASN A 19 -14.21 2.93 -11.43
CA ASN A 19 -12.84 3.46 -11.38
C ASN A 19 -11.89 2.47 -10.67
N ASP A 20 -11.42 1.49 -11.45
CA ASP A 20 -10.37 0.53 -11.07
C ASP A 20 -9.02 1.28 -10.97
N ALA A 21 -8.88 2.13 -9.96
CA ALA A 21 -7.73 3.01 -9.80
C ALA A 21 -6.42 2.23 -9.57
N ASP A 22 -6.49 1.00 -9.07
CA ASP A 22 -5.35 0.09 -9.03
C ASP A 22 -4.89 -0.31 -10.44
N LEU A 23 -5.80 -0.70 -11.33
CA LEU A 23 -5.51 -1.02 -12.73
C LEU A 23 -4.97 0.21 -13.49
N GLU A 24 -5.66 1.35 -13.39
CA GLU A 24 -5.25 2.59 -14.06
C GLU A 24 -3.83 3.02 -13.64
N ILE A 25 -3.52 2.93 -12.35
CA ILE A 25 -2.20 3.32 -11.85
C ILE A 25 -1.13 2.26 -12.17
N SER A 26 -1.48 0.98 -12.21
CA SER A 26 -0.57 -0.08 -12.63
C SER A 26 -0.13 0.11 -14.08
N GLU A 27 -1.08 0.40 -14.99
CA GLU A 27 -0.79 0.73 -16.39
C GLU A 27 0.16 1.93 -16.49
N LYS A 28 -0.06 2.98 -15.69
CA LYS A 28 0.84 4.15 -15.66
C LYS A 28 2.26 3.82 -15.17
N ILE A 29 2.40 2.94 -14.18
CA ILE A 29 3.71 2.49 -13.69
C ILE A 29 4.47 1.74 -14.79
N GLU A 30 3.77 0.88 -15.54
CA GLU A 30 4.33 0.14 -16.67
C GLU A 30 4.70 1.06 -17.83
N GLU A 31 3.76 1.90 -18.30
CA GLU A 31 3.97 2.82 -19.43
C GLU A 31 5.12 3.81 -19.18
N SER A 32 5.23 4.30 -17.94
CA SER A 32 6.31 5.19 -17.55
C SER A 32 7.62 4.46 -17.27
N ARG A 33 7.66 3.12 -17.25
CA ARG A 33 8.83 2.33 -16.84
C ARG A 33 9.36 2.76 -15.47
N CYS A 34 8.45 3.12 -14.57
CA CYS A 34 8.76 3.71 -13.27
C CYS A 34 9.72 2.82 -12.46
N ILE A 35 9.43 1.51 -12.38
CA ILE A 35 10.27 0.55 -11.65
C ILE A 35 11.65 0.39 -12.30
N GLU A 36 11.76 0.39 -13.65
CA GLU A 36 13.04 0.33 -14.36
C GLU A 36 13.91 1.57 -14.05
N GLN A 37 13.29 2.75 -14.01
CA GLN A 37 13.98 4.02 -13.75
C GLN A 37 14.43 4.15 -12.30
N LEU A 38 13.58 3.77 -11.34
CA LEU A 38 13.88 3.86 -9.91
C LEU A 38 14.81 2.74 -9.43
N GLY A 39 14.74 1.57 -10.07
CA GLY A 39 15.24 0.32 -9.53
C GLY A 39 14.26 -0.27 -8.50
N TYR A 40 14.09 -1.59 -8.52
CA TYR A 40 13.10 -2.29 -7.71
C TYR A 40 13.23 -2.03 -6.20
N GLU A 41 14.46 -2.06 -5.67
CA GLU A 41 14.68 -1.82 -4.23
C GLU A 41 14.18 -0.42 -3.81
N ASN A 42 14.46 0.60 -4.62
CA ASN A 42 14.02 1.97 -4.35
C ASN A 42 12.49 2.10 -4.49
N PHE A 43 11.90 1.43 -5.48
CA PHE A 43 10.44 1.36 -5.62
C PHE A 43 9.79 0.77 -4.36
N ILE A 44 10.28 -0.36 -3.85
CA ILE A 44 9.76 -0.96 -2.60
C ILE A 44 9.95 -0.03 -1.40
N ARG A 45 11.10 0.65 -1.28
CA ARG A 45 11.32 1.64 -0.22
C ARG A 45 10.28 2.77 -0.28
N LEU A 46 9.96 3.26 -1.49
CA LEU A 46 8.92 4.28 -1.69
C LEU A 46 7.52 3.74 -1.35
N CYS A 47 7.20 2.48 -1.66
CA CYS A 47 5.94 1.85 -1.23
C CYS A 47 5.81 1.82 0.30
N ILE A 48 6.88 1.43 0.99
CA ILE A 48 6.94 1.39 2.46
C ILE A 48 6.81 2.81 3.06
N GLN A 49 7.54 3.78 2.52
CA GLN A 49 7.51 5.17 2.99
C GLN A 49 6.12 5.79 2.78
N PHE A 50 5.55 5.63 1.60
CA PHE A 50 4.19 6.07 1.32
C PHE A 50 3.17 5.47 2.31
N THR A 51 3.24 4.15 2.53
CA THR A 51 2.34 3.47 3.49
C THR A 51 2.45 4.07 4.88
N ARG A 52 3.68 4.35 5.33
CA ARG A 52 3.94 4.98 6.63
C ARG A 52 3.33 6.38 6.71
N GLU A 53 3.56 7.21 5.70
CA GLU A 53 3.11 8.61 5.66
C GLU A 53 1.59 8.74 5.50
N ALA A 54 1.00 7.98 4.58
CA ALA A 54 -0.40 8.08 4.21
C ALA A 54 -1.34 7.41 5.22
N MET A 55 -0.89 6.34 5.92
CA MET A 55 -1.79 5.50 6.71
C MET A 55 -1.53 5.50 8.22
N LEU A 56 -0.28 5.71 8.65
CA LEU A 56 0.09 5.52 10.05
C LEU A 56 0.24 6.84 10.84
N HIS A 57 0.24 8.00 10.16
CA HIS A 57 0.42 9.33 10.75
C HIS A 57 1.52 9.35 11.84
N HIS A 58 1.48 10.27 12.80
CA HIS A 58 2.45 10.32 13.92
C HIS A 58 2.30 9.16 14.94
N ASN A 59 1.52 8.11 14.65
CA ASN A 59 1.39 6.97 15.55
C ASN A 59 2.56 6.00 15.36
N THR A 60 3.68 6.33 15.98
CA THR A 60 4.93 5.60 15.85
C THR A 60 4.96 4.27 16.62
N GLN A 61 3.96 4.00 17.47
CA GLN A 61 3.95 2.84 18.37
C GLN A 61 2.84 1.83 18.03
N THR A 62 2.61 1.60 16.74
CA THR A 62 1.75 0.50 16.29
C THR A 62 2.60 -0.67 15.81
N PRO A 63 2.12 -1.92 15.92
CA PRO A 63 2.84 -3.02 15.31
C PRO A 63 2.99 -2.88 13.79
N ALA A 64 2.18 -2.05 13.11
CA ALA A 64 2.26 -1.85 11.65
C ALA A 64 3.45 -0.96 11.31
N THR A 65 3.68 0.08 12.13
CA THR A 65 4.90 0.89 12.07
C THR A 65 6.15 0.03 12.28
N ALA A 66 6.10 -0.92 13.22
CA ALA A 66 7.18 -1.87 13.47
C ALA A 66 7.41 -2.81 12.28
N ASP A 67 6.35 -3.30 11.63
CA ASP A 67 6.45 -4.14 10.42
C ASP A 67 7.19 -3.42 9.29
N LEU A 68 6.79 -2.18 9.02
CA LEU A 68 7.45 -1.34 8.03
C LEU A 68 8.91 -1.06 8.39
N GLN A 69 9.23 -0.92 9.69
CA GLN A 69 10.63 -0.73 10.11
C GLN A 69 11.46 -1.98 9.89
N HIS A 70 10.94 -3.16 10.24
CA HIS A 70 11.60 -4.43 9.98
C HIS A 70 11.87 -4.65 8.48
N ALA A 71 10.94 -4.27 7.62
CA ALA A 71 11.13 -4.33 6.17
C ALA A 71 12.28 -3.42 5.71
N LEU A 72 12.36 -2.19 6.22
CA LEU A 72 13.46 -1.26 5.89
C LEU A 72 14.80 -1.77 6.41
N ASP A 73 14.86 -2.22 7.67
CA ASP A 73 16.07 -2.79 8.27
C ASP A 73 16.56 -4.01 7.47
N PHE A 74 15.63 -4.82 6.95
CA PHE A 74 15.97 -5.93 6.06
C PHE A 74 16.56 -5.45 4.73
N LEU A 75 16.02 -4.40 4.12
CA LEU A 75 16.58 -3.86 2.88
C LEU A 75 18.00 -3.29 3.09
N ASP A 76 18.31 -2.80 4.29
CA ASP A 76 19.64 -2.28 4.65
C ASP A 76 20.65 -3.40 4.99
N ASP A 77 20.28 -4.35 5.86
CA ASP A 77 21.21 -5.33 6.45
C ASP A 77 21.02 -6.78 5.96
N LYS A 78 19.96 -7.06 5.18
CA LYS A 78 19.64 -8.36 4.54
C LYS A 78 19.54 -9.57 5.50
N THR A 79 19.08 -9.37 6.73
CA THR A 79 18.95 -10.47 7.71
C THR A 79 17.58 -11.15 7.68
N THR A 80 17.49 -12.29 7.00
CA THR A 80 16.21 -13.01 6.74
C THR A 80 15.54 -13.60 7.98
N ALA A 81 16.31 -14.17 8.93
CA ALA A 81 15.74 -14.89 10.07
C ALA A 81 14.87 -14.01 10.99
N ALA A 82 15.24 -12.73 11.15
CA ALA A 82 14.46 -11.77 11.92
C ALA A 82 13.14 -11.42 11.21
N LEU A 83 13.18 -11.30 9.88
CA LEU A 83 12.01 -10.99 9.06
C LEU A 83 11.01 -12.15 9.04
N GLU A 84 11.47 -13.39 8.87
CA GLU A 84 10.62 -14.59 8.91
C GLU A 84 9.91 -14.74 10.26
N THR A 85 10.63 -14.57 11.37
CA THR A 85 10.05 -14.62 12.72
C THR A 85 8.99 -13.53 12.90
N ARG A 86 9.24 -12.32 12.36
CA ARG A 86 8.27 -11.23 12.42
C ARG A 86 7.05 -11.50 11.55
N LEU A 87 7.23 -12.04 10.34
CA LEU A 87 6.17 -12.44 9.42
C LEU A 87 5.20 -13.42 10.08
N ASP A 88 5.71 -14.46 10.74
CA ASP A 88 4.88 -15.43 11.47
C ASP A 88 4.03 -14.76 12.56
N THR A 89 4.63 -13.84 13.31
CA THR A 89 3.93 -13.10 14.36
C THR A 89 2.87 -12.16 13.77
N ALA A 90 3.20 -11.43 12.71
CA ALA A 90 2.29 -10.50 12.04
C ALA A 90 1.09 -11.23 11.42
N TRP A 91 1.29 -12.44 10.88
CA TRP A 91 0.19 -13.29 10.40
C TRP A 91 -0.79 -13.69 11.50
N GLN A 92 -0.28 -14.01 12.69
CA GLN A 92 -1.13 -14.33 13.84
C GLN A 92 -1.94 -13.10 14.30
N ASP A 93 -1.29 -11.94 14.37
CA ASP A 93 -1.92 -10.68 14.71
C ASP A 93 -3.03 -10.31 13.70
N TYR A 94 -2.75 -10.42 12.41
CA TYR A 94 -3.71 -10.17 11.34
C TYR A 94 -4.93 -11.10 11.44
N ARG A 95 -4.72 -12.41 11.62
CA ARG A 95 -5.83 -13.38 11.82
C ARG A 95 -6.71 -13.02 13.01
N LYS A 96 -6.12 -12.46 14.08
CA LYS A 96 -6.87 -12.01 15.25
C LYS A 96 -7.72 -10.77 14.92
N CYS A 97 -7.15 -9.77 14.23
CA CYS A 97 -7.89 -8.59 13.77
C CYS A 97 -9.09 -8.96 12.89
N LEU A 98 -8.92 -9.90 11.94
CA LEU A 98 -10.00 -10.39 11.09
C LEU A 98 -11.17 -10.98 11.91
N ARG A 99 -10.87 -11.83 12.89
CA ARG A 99 -11.90 -12.43 13.77
C ARG A 99 -12.64 -11.39 14.62
N GLN A 100 -12.01 -10.25 14.87
CA GLN A 100 -12.55 -9.17 15.69
C GLN A 100 -13.22 -8.07 14.85
N SER A 101 -13.20 -8.18 13.52
CA SER A 101 -13.68 -7.14 12.60
C SER A 101 -13.03 -5.78 12.89
N ASP A 102 -11.75 -5.80 13.23
CA ASP A 102 -10.97 -4.61 13.55
C ASP A 102 -10.73 -3.78 12.27
N PRO A 103 -11.09 -2.49 12.24
CA PRO A 103 -10.79 -1.59 11.11
C PRO A 103 -9.29 -1.48 10.77
N ALA A 104 -8.40 -1.82 11.71
CA ALA A 104 -6.97 -1.87 11.44
C ALA A 104 -6.54 -3.11 10.60
N ALA A 105 -7.43 -4.06 10.33
CA ALA A 105 -7.12 -5.29 9.61
C ALA A 105 -6.61 -5.03 8.19
N ASP A 106 -7.14 -4.03 7.49
CA ASP A 106 -6.71 -3.75 6.10
C ASP A 106 -5.31 -3.12 6.06
N ILE A 107 -5.03 -2.19 6.98
CA ILE A 107 -3.67 -1.64 7.17
C ILE A 107 -2.70 -2.74 7.56
N ARG A 108 -3.12 -3.68 8.42
CA ARG A 108 -2.31 -4.86 8.79
C ARG A 108 -2.00 -5.74 7.59
N ARG A 109 -2.99 -6.00 6.75
CA ARG A 109 -2.84 -6.78 5.52
C ARG A 109 -1.84 -6.12 4.59
N LEU A 110 -1.93 -4.80 4.42
CA LEU A 110 -0.99 -4.03 3.62
C LEU A 110 0.44 -4.12 4.17
N THR A 111 0.65 -3.88 5.48
CA THR A 111 2.01 -3.92 6.04
C THR A 111 2.62 -5.32 6.08
N LEU A 112 1.78 -6.36 6.11
CA LEU A 112 2.20 -7.75 6.13
C LEU A 112 2.94 -8.18 4.86
N ILE A 113 2.57 -7.66 3.69
CA ILE A 113 3.22 -8.05 2.42
C ILE A 113 4.71 -7.66 2.43
N PHE A 114 5.05 -6.55 3.08
CA PHE A 114 6.44 -6.07 3.18
C PHE A 114 7.31 -6.92 4.10
N LEU A 115 6.73 -7.89 4.80
CA LEU A 115 7.49 -8.88 5.57
C LEU A 115 7.82 -10.13 4.75
N SER A 116 7.40 -10.21 3.48
CA SER A 116 7.75 -11.30 2.57
C SER A 116 9.18 -11.12 2.02
N PRO A 117 10.11 -12.05 2.30
CA PRO A 117 11.46 -11.98 1.72
C PRO A 117 11.45 -12.02 0.19
N ASN A 118 10.51 -12.75 -0.41
CA ASN A 118 10.42 -12.88 -1.87
C ASN A 118 10.05 -11.56 -2.53
N LEU A 119 9.08 -10.82 -1.95
CA LEU A 119 8.78 -9.46 -2.37
C LEU A 119 10.01 -8.57 -2.23
N LEU A 120 10.65 -8.53 -1.05
CA LEU A 120 11.79 -7.64 -0.82
C LEU A 120 13.02 -7.97 -1.69
N HIS A 121 13.15 -9.21 -2.16
CA HIS A 121 14.23 -9.65 -3.06
C HIS A 121 13.88 -9.61 -4.54
N ASN A 122 12.68 -9.19 -4.92
CA ASN A 122 12.17 -9.29 -6.29
C ASN A 122 12.21 -10.72 -6.85
N ILE A 123 11.85 -11.69 -6.01
CA ILE A 123 11.71 -13.10 -6.41
C ILE A 123 10.23 -13.33 -6.70
N GLU A 124 9.91 -13.41 -7.99
CA GLU A 124 8.58 -13.83 -8.44
C GLU A 124 8.43 -15.34 -8.17
N GLU A 125 7.31 -15.73 -7.58
CA GLU A 125 6.94 -17.13 -7.44
C GLU A 125 6.20 -17.59 -8.71
N ASP A 126 6.50 -18.80 -9.20
CA ASP A 126 5.94 -19.34 -10.46
C ASP A 126 4.39 -19.39 -10.47
N ASP A 127 3.76 -19.40 -9.29
CA ASP A 127 2.30 -19.47 -9.10
C ASP A 127 1.68 -18.12 -8.69
N GLN A 128 2.43 -17.02 -8.69
CA GLN A 128 1.91 -15.71 -8.32
C GLN A 128 1.09 -15.11 -9.48
N PRO A 129 -0.23 -14.87 -9.30
CA PRO A 129 -1.09 -14.41 -10.40
C PRO A 129 -0.82 -12.95 -10.79
N ASP A 130 -0.43 -12.13 -9.80
CA ASP A 130 -0.29 -10.68 -9.90
C ASP A 130 1.14 -10.25 -9.59
N SER A 131 1.65 -9.25 -10.30
CA SER A 131 2.93 -8.63 -9.93
C SER A 131 2.85 -7.97 -8.55
N TYR A 132 3.98 -7.84 -7.86
CA TYR A 132 4.00 -7.27 -6.50
C TYR A 132 3.55 -5.81 -6.45
N ASP A 133 3.79 -5.04 -7.51
CA ASP A 133 3.29 -3.67 -7.65
C ASP A 133 1.77 -3.64 -7.79
N PHE A 134 1.19 -4.54 -8.60
CA PHE A 134 -0.27 -4.66 -8.72
C PHE A 134 -0.92 -5.10 -7.41
N LEU A 135 -0.33 -6.09 -6.71
CA LEU A 135 -0.78 -6.50 -5.38
C LEU A 135 -0.79 -5.32 -4.39
N PHE A 136 0.26 -4.49 -4.39
CA PHE A 136 0.31 -3.32 -3.53
C PHE A 136 -0.80 -2.31 -3.86
N LEU A 137 -1.01 -2.01 -5.15
CA LEU A 137 -2.07 -1.10 -5.60
C LEU A 137 -3.47 -1.62 -5.26
N ASN A 138 -3.71 -2.91 -5.45
CA ASN A 138 -4.98 -3.54 -5.10
C ASN A 138 -5.27 -3.42 -3.60
N LEU A 139 -4.25 -3.59 -2.74
CA LEU A 139 -4.39 -3.40 -1.30
C LEU A 139 -4.61 -1.93 -0.89
N LEU A 140 -4.02 -0.98 -1.62
CA LEU A 140 -4.34 0.44 -1.43
C LEU A 140 -5.80 0.72 -1.80
N TRP A 141 -6.26 0.16 -2.93
CA TRP A 141 -7.63 0.32 -3.41
C TRP A 141 -8.66 -0.26 -2.44
N ASP A 142 -8.40 -1.48 -1.92
CA ASP A 142 -9.23 -2.14 -0.90
C ASP A 142 -9.44 -1.24 0.33
N ILE A 143 -8.42 -0.49 0.74
CA ILE A 143 -8.51 0.44 1.88
C ILE A 143 -9.24 1.73 1.47
N ASN A 144 -8.79 2.37 0.39
CA ASN A 144 -9.38 3.58 -0.16
C ASN A 144 -8.87 3.81 -1.59
N PRO A 145 -9.73 3.77 -2.63
CA PRO A 145 -9.33 3.94 -4.04
C PRO A 145 -8.51 5.21 -4.33
N SER A 146 -8.71 6.29 -3.56
CA SER A 146 -7.93 7.52 -3.75
C SER A 146 -6.43 7.37 -3.42
N LEU A 147 -6.05 6.33 -2.68
CA LEU A 147 -4.66 6.06 -2.32
C LEU A 147 -3.81 5.67 -3.52
N CYS A 148 -4.37 4.99 -4.54
CA CYS A 148 -3.64 4.66 -5.76
C CYS A 148 -3.16 5.94 -6.46
N HIS A 149 -4.05 6.92 -6.63
CA HIS A 149 -3.69 8.20 -7.23
C HIS A 149 -2.73 9.02 -6.35
N GLN A 150 -2.90 8.98 -5.02
CA GLN A 150 -1.97 9.63 -4.10
C GLN A 150 -0.57 9.02 -4.18
N PHE A 151 -0.48 7.69 -4.29
CA PHE A 151 0.77 6.97 -4.46
C PHE A 151 1.43 7.31 -5.80
N TRP A 152 0.65 7.41 -6.88
CA TRP A 152 1.19 7.85 -8.18
C TRP A 152 1.79 9.27 -8.13
N ASN A 153 1.09 10.22 -7.49
CA ASN A 153 1.61 11.57 -7.30
C ASN A 153 2.88 11.56 -6.43
N TYR A 154 2.94 10.68 -5.43
CA TYR A 154 4.11 10.49 -4.58
C TYR A 154 5.31 9.95 -5.36
N LEU A 155 5.13 8.91 -6.18
CA LEU A 155 6.18 8.34 -7.03
C LEU A 155 6.74 9.37 -8.02
N THR A 156 5.85 10.06 -8.74
CA THR A 156 6.25 11.05 -9.75
C THR A 156 7.08 12.19 -9.16
N ALA A 157 6.71 12.69 -7.98
CA ALA A 157 7.50 13.71 -7.27
C ALA A 157 8.92 13.23 -6.90
N HIS A 158 9.10 11.94 -6.58
CA HIS A 158 10.42 11.37 -6.29
C HIS A 158 11.25 11.13 -7.54
N ILE A 159 10.62 10.78 -8.66
CA ILE A 159 11.30 10.66 -9.96
C ILE A 159 11.79 12.03 -10.45
N GLU A 160 10.96 13.07 -10.33
CA GLU A 160 11.33 14.44 -10.75
C GLU A 160 12.44 15.06 -9.88
N ALA A 161 12.63 14.57 -8.66
CA ALA A 161 13.61 15.08 -7.71
C ALA A 161 14.98 14.36 -7.77
N ALA A 162 15.07 13.23 -8.48
CA ALA A 162 16.28 12.39 -8.61
C ALA A 162 17.16 12.83 -9.79
#